data_AF-A0A926YID6-F1
#
_entry.id   AF-A0A926YID6-F1
#
_cell.length_a   1.000
_cell.length_b   1.000
_cell.length_c   1.000
_cell.angle_alpha   90.00
_cell.angle_beta   90.00
_cell.angle_gamma   90.00
#
_symmetry.space_group_name_H-M   'P 1'
#
loop_
_entity.id
_entity.type
_entity.pdbx_description
1 polymer ?
#
loop_
_entity_poly.entity_id
_entity_poly.type
_entity_poly.pdbx_seq_one_letter_code
_entity_poly.pdbx_strand_id
1 'polypeptide(L)'
;MPVRFLLDRCEFAQPKKYDGKGEVQVAIVSCLLWFFAIVIRLGFSSKPWTLIEKLVEAGSFVVFAGIPVFFLATPHGTAFARKVLLAKSGFWFQAIVCFLLLTYISLVKFLGLNSINFIWLNRLDDLIFSNQFWLNTILLLIGVFVVLRIPFRLLELRNRPIRKPFHQDVELLVLLFLNFIYISLSNTSLISIRFNSENSGYFVGFAYILISWLISRTIAKRSTSSGFDFLLAAACLGSLFWFSTPGFSFGVFISLTLFVLVVIHGTGLGREHFGFSFQVRWQDVRYLAIAIAIAILTLVPIALLGQFVNPTATEFTLSRALFLLSYAILFSFRVGVFEEVLFRSGLMTLIRDQFQQWKRLDLKTLVLASAIACSILFGVSHIGNEPGAASVLSPLEYKAVYAVLATIASLFYSFAFGETNRLWASIIIHGVVDTTAVVLLGAALTVPF
;
A
#
# COMPACT_ATOMS: atom_id res chain seq x y z
N MET A 1 27.19 -16.61 -11.20
CA MET A 1 27.07 -16.75 -9.72
C MET A 1 26.12 -17.88 -9.41
N PRO A 2 26.44 -18.81 -8.50
CA PRO A 2 25.50 -19.89 -8.18
C PRO A 2 24.26 -19.32 -7.48
N VAL A 3 23.08 -19.79 -7.89
CA VAL A 3 21.74 -19.44 -7.36
C VAL A 3 21.61 -19.61 -5.84
N ARG A 4 22.61 -20.22 -5.16
CA ARG A 4 22.65 -20.44 -3.71
C ARG A 4 22.36 -19.16 -2.91
N PHE A 5 22.97 -18.03 -3.26
CA PHE A 5 22.82 -16.78 -2.50
C PHE A 5 21.37 -16.28 -2.34
N LEU A 6 20.46 -16.61 -3.26
CA LEU A 6 19.08 -16.11 -3.25
C LEU A 6 18.08 -17.01 -2.51
N LEU A 7 18.43 -18.25 -2.16
CA LEU A 7 17.52 -19.25 -1.59
C LEU A 7 18.20 -20.07 -0.47
N ASP A 8 18.93 -19.40 0.42
CA ASP A 8 19.69 -20.07 1.48
C ASP A 8 18.91 -20.13 2.81
N ARG A 9 18.17 -19.06 3.15
CA ARG A 9 17.49 -18.94 4.45
C ARG A 9 16.02 -19.35 4.38
N CYS A 10 15.33 -19.00 3.30
CA CYS A 10 13.92 -19.35 3.05
C CYS A 10 12.99 -19.10 4.25
N GLU A 11 13.21 -18.01 5.01
CA GLU A 11 12.45 -17.71 6.25
C GLU A 11 10.95 -17.58 5.99
N PHE A 12 10.54 -17.22 4.77
CA PHE A 12 9.15 -17.13 4.36
C PHE A 12 8.41 -18.48 4.41
N ALA A 13 9.10 -19.58 4.11
CA ALA A 13 8.53 -20.92 4.13
C ALA A 13 8.34 -21.45 5.56
N GLN A 14 9.08 -20.89 6.53
CA GLN A 14 9.00 -21.24 7.95
C GLN A 14 9.07 -19.97 8.82
N PRO A 15 7.96 -19.20 8.90
CA PRO A 15 7.94 -17.95 9.64
C PRO A 15 8.34 -18.13 11.11
N LYS A 16 9.30 -17.32 11.56
CA LYS A 16 9.75 -17.28 12.96
C LYS A 16 9.21 -16.04 13.67
N LYS A 17 9.11 -16.11 14.99
CA LYS A 17 8.74 -14.96 15.83
C LYS A 17 9.77 -13.83 15.70
N TYR A 18 9.28 -12.60 15.58
CA TYR A 18 10.11 -11.41 15.66
C TYR A 18 10.35 -11.03 17.11
N ASP A 19 11.55 -10.58 17.44
CA ASP A 19 11.88 -10.05 18.77
C ASP A 19 11.47 -8.57 18.92
N GLY A 20 11.08 -7.91 17.82
CA GLY A 20 10.65 -6.51 17.77
C GLY A 20 11.77 -5.49 18.03
N LYS A 21 13.04 -5.92 18.16
CA LYS A 21 14.14 -5.02 18.51
C LYS A 21 14.40 -4.03 17.38
N GLY A 22 14.42 -2.75 17.74
CA GLY A 22 14.74 -1.66 16.82
C GLY A 22 13.62 -1.26 15.85
N GLU A 23 12.48 -1.97 15.81
CA GLU A 23 11.39 -1.64 14.88
C GLU A 23 10.88 -0.20 15.08
N VAL A 24 10.67 0.22 16.35
CA VAL A 24 10.21 1.58 16.68
C VAL A 24 11.23 2.63 16.25
N GLN A 25 12.52 2.37 16.45
CA GLN A 25 13.58 3.29 16.03
C GLN A 25 13.61 3.42 14.51
N VAL A 26 13.49 2.29 13.79
CA VAL A 26 13.41 2.26 12.33
C VAL A 26 12.18 3.02 11.84
N ALA A 27 11.03 2.89 12.51
CA ALA A 27 9.82 3.65 12.18
C ALA A 27 10.01 5.16 12.36
N ILE A 28 10.63 5.60 13.47
CA ILE A 28 10.94 7.01 13.73
C ILE A 28 11.85 7.55 12.62
N VAL A 29 12.97 6.86 12.36
CA VAL A 29 13.93 7.26 11.34
C VAL A 29 13.28 7.30 9.96
N SER A 30 12.47 6.30 9.63
CA SER A 30 11.70 6.25 8.37
C SER A 30 10.77 7.45 8.22
N CYS A 31 10.03 7.81 9.26
CA CYS A 31 9.14 8.97 9.25
C CYS A 31 9.91 10.28 9.07
N LEU A 32 11.07 10.44 9.71
CA LEU A 32 11.93 11.61 9.53
C LEU A 32 12.48 11.68 8.11
N LEU A 33 13.03 10.59 7.59
CA LEU A 33 13.55 10.51 6.22
C LEU A 33 12.47 10.86 5.20
N TRP A 34 11.25 10.38 5.43
CA TRP A 34 10.11 10.66 4.58
C TRP A 34 9.72 12.14 4.58
N PHE A 35 9.62 12.73 5.78
CA PHE A 35 9.34 14.15 5.95
C PHE A 35 10.32 14.99 5.13
N PHE A 36 11.63 14.75 5.31
CA PHE A 36 12.66 15.49 4.59
C PHE A 36 12.62 15.23 3.09
N ALA A 37 12.37 13.99 2.65
CA ALA A 37 12.26 13.68 1.23
C ALA A 37 11.10 14.42 0.55
N ILE A 38 9.95 14.56 1.22
CA ILE A 38 8.82 15.36 0.72
C ILE A 38 9.21 16.84 0.65
N VAL A 39 9.78 17.41 1.71
CA VAL A 39 10.20 18.82 1.72
C VAL A 39 11.18 19.12 0.59
N ILE A 40 12.17 18.24 0.38
CA ILE A 40 13.14 18.35 -0.72
C ILE A 40 12.41 18.25 -2.06
N ARG A 41 11.55 17.25 -2.26
CA ARG A 41 10.84 17.03 -3.53
C ARG A 41 9.95 18.21 -3.92
N LEU A 42 9.24 18.79 -2.96
CA LEU A 42 8.42 19.98 -3.16
C LEU A 42 9.28 21.21 -3.47
N GLY A 43 10.53 21.25 -2.99
CA GLY A 43 11.54 22.24 -3.39
C GLY A 43 11.97 22.13 -4.86
N PHE A 44 11.95 20.93 -5.43
CA PHE A 44 12.22 20.66 -6.85
C PHE A 44 10.95 20.59 -7.72
N SER A 45 9.79 20.98 -7.19
CA SER A 45 8.55 21.03 -7.98
C SER A 45 8.55 22.24 -8.92
N SER A 46 7.89 22.11 -10.07
CA SER A 46 7.62 23.25 -10.96
C SER A 46 6.60 24.22 -10.36
N LYS A 47 5.82 23.77 -9.36
CA LYS A 47 4.87 24.62 -8.64
C LYS A 47 5.58 25.48 -7.59
N PRO A 48 5.17 26.75 -7.39
CA PRO A 48 5.73 27.59 -6.35
C PRO A 48 5.16 27.19 -4.98
N TRP A 49 5.94 26.42 -4.22
CA TRP A 49 5.62 26.05 -2.84
C TRP A 49 6.36 26.96 -1.84
N THR A 50 5.62 27.61 -0.96
CA THR A 50 6.18 28.29 0.22
C THR A 50 6.70 27.28 1.25
N LEU A 51 7.57 27.73 2.17
CA LEU A 51 8.08 26.84 3.23
C LEU A 51 6.95 26.29 4.11
N ILE A 52 5.95 27.12 4.45
CA ILE A 52 4.81 26.71 5.28
C ILE A 52 4.02 25.61 4.57
N GLU A 53 3.71 25.76 3.28
CA GLU A 53 2.98 24.74 2.52
C GLU A 53 3.75 23.42 2.45
N LYS A 54 5.08 23.47 2.27
CA LYS A 54 5.94 22.27 2.28
C LYS A 54 5.88 21.55 3.62
N LEU A 55 5.97 22.30 4.73
CA LEU A 55 5.94 21.74 6.08
C LEU A 55 4.56 21.15 6.41
N VAL A 56 3.47 21.82 6.00
CA VAL A 56 2.10 21.34 6.19
C VAL A 56 1.85 20.06 5.40
N GLU A 57 2.25 20.01 4.12
CA GLU A 57 2.07 18.82 3.29
C GLU A 57 2.97 17.65 3.74
N ALA A 58 4.25 17.90 4.03
CA ALA A 58 5.14 16.86 4.54
C ALA A 58 4.70 16.36 5.92
N GLY A 59 4.28 17.27 6.80
CA GLY A 59 3.80 16.93 8.14
C GLY A 59 2.52 16.12 8.11
N SER A 60 1.54 16.51 7.29
CA SER A 60 0.30 15.73 7.13
C SER A 60 0.60 14.33 6.61
N PHE A 61 1.49 14.21 5.61
CA PHE A 61 1.89 12.92 5.06
C PHE A 61 2.48 12.02 6.14
N VAL A 62 3.45 12.51 6.91
CA VAL A 62 4.09 11.71 7.96
C VAL A 62 3.14 11.40 9.11
N VAL A 63 2.19 12.27 9.43
CA VAL A 63 1.18 11.97 10.45
C VAL A 63 0.24 10.87 9.96
N PHE A 64 -0.40 11.02 8.80
CA PHE A 64 -1.38 10.03 8.31
C PHE A 64 -0.74 8.72 7.85
N ALA A 65 0.45 8.80 7.26
CA ALA A 65 1.13 7.64 6.70
C ALA A 65 2.21 7.06 7.64
N GLY A 66 2.58 7.78 8.71
CA GLY A 66 3.46 7.30 9.77
C GLY A 66 2.72 6.59 10.91
N ILE A 67 1.48 6.98 11.26
CA ILE A 67 0.62 6.22 12.19
C ILE A 67 0.60 4.71 11.90
N PRO A 68 0.46 4.26 10.64
CA PRO A 68 0.57 2.87 10.26
C PRO A 68 1.97 2.36 10.60
N VAL A 69 3.03 2.94 10.04
CA VAL A 69 4.42 2.50 10.27
C VAL A 69 4.77 2.39 11.76
N PHE A 70 4.36 3.34 12.59
CA PHE A 70 4.57 3.33 14.04
C PHE A 70 3.76 2.25 14.77
N PHE A 71 2.49 2.10 14.42
CA PHE A 71 1.66 1.02 14.96
C PHE A 71 2.28 -0.34 14.65
N LEU A 72 2.75 -0.49 13.42
CA LEU A 72 3.34 -1.71 12.88
C LEU A 72 4.67 -2.07 13.52
N ALA A 73 5.48 -1.06 13.83
CA ALA A 73 6.72 -1.18 14.57
C ALA A 73 6.54 -1.42 16.08
N THR A 74 5.31 -1.31 16.59
CA THR A 74 5.04 -1.55 18.01
C THR A 74 4.86 -3.05 18.26
N PRO A 75 5.60 -3.69 19.19
CA PRO A 75 5.50 -5.13 19.46
C PRO A 75 4.08 -5.60 19.83
N HIS A 76 3.77 -6.86 19.48
CA HIS A 76 2.49 -7.49 19.88
C HIS A 76 2.33 -7.48 21.40
N GLY A 77 1.14 -7.09 21.85
CA GLY A 77 0.77 -7.11 23.27
C GLY A 77 1.04 -5.81 24.03
N THR A 78 1.71 -4.83 23.41
CA THR A 78 1.85 -3.49 23.97
C THR A 78 0.49 -2.90 24.34
N ALA A 79 0.43 -2.27 25.51
CA ALA A 79 -0.80 -1.68 26.04
C ALA A 79 -1.41 -0.67 25.06
N PHE A 80 -0.58 0.01 24.26
CA PHE A 80 -1.00 0.98 23.25
C PHE A 80 -1.88 0.38 22.14
N ALA A 81 -1.40 -0.66 21.44
CA ALA A 81 -2.17 -1.34 20.39
C ALA A 81 -3.51 -1.88 20.91
N ARG A 82 -3.51 -2.42 22.13
CA ARG A 82 -4.73 -2.96 22.77
C ARG A 82 -5.69 -1.86 23.23
N LYS A 83 -5.19 -0.74 23.77
CA LYS A 83 -5.98 0.35 24.37
C LYS A 83 -6.46 1.42 23.38
N VAL A 84 -5.78 1.62 22.26
CA VAL A 84 -6.10 2.69 21.29
C VAL A 84 -6.73 2.14 20.03
N LEU A 85 -6.22 1.01 19.52
CA LEU A 85 -6.65 0.45 18.23
C LEU A 85 -7.69 -0.66 18.35
N LEU A 86 -7.56 -1.54 19.34
CA LEU A 86 -8.51 -2.63 19.55
C LEU A 86 -9.58 -2.30 20.59
N ALA A 87 -9.33 -1.30 21.46
CA ALA A 87 -10.31 -0.89 22.45
C ALA A 87 -11.55 -0.29 21.80
N LYS A 88 -12.73 -0.65 22.33
CA LYS A 88 -14.03 -0.22 21.79
C LYS A 88 -14.15 -0.47 20.27
N SER A 89 -13.53 -1.54 19.78
CA SER A 89 -13.51 -1.94 18.38
C SER A 89 -12.95 -0.84 17.45
N GLY A 90 -11.86 -0.18 17.83
CA GLY A 90 -11.18 0.82 16.99
C GLY A 90 -11.84 2.19 16.91
N PHE A 91 -12.82 2.48 17.78
CA PHE A 91 -13.47 3.78 17.83
C PHE A 91 -12.48 4.94 18.05
N TRP A 92 -11.52 4.77 18.95
CA TRP A 92 -10.54 5.82 19.24
C TRP A 92 -9.61 6.09 18.08
N PHE A 93 -9.13 5.04 17.40
CA PHE A 93 -8.35 5.19 16.18
C PHE A 93 -9.12 5.97 15.11
N GLN A 94 -10.39 5.62 14.88
CA GLN A 94 -11.26 6.35 13.95
C GLN A 94 -11.40 7.82 14.33
N ALA A 95 -11.73 8.11 15.60
CA ALA A 95 -11.89 9.47 16.08
C ALA A 95 -10.61 10.30 15.90
N ILE A 96 -9.45 9.71 16.18
CA ILE A 96 -8.14 10.36 15.99
C ILE A 96 -7.88 10.63 14.51
N VAL A 97 -8.09 9.66 13.61
CA VAL A 97 -7.89 9.84 12.17
C VAL A 97 -8.83 10.92 11.61
N CYS A 98 -10.11 10.90 11.98
CA CYS A 98 -11.07 11.93 11.57
C CYS A 98 -10.68 13.31 12.12
N PHE A 99 -10.26 13.40 13.38
CA PHE A 99 -9.82 14.66 13.99
C PHE A 99 -8.57 15.23 13.30
N LEU A 100 -7.58 14.39 13.02
CA LEU A 100 -6.39 14.80 12.28
C LEU A 100 -6.75 15.28 10.87
N LEU A 101 -7.65 14.57 10.17
CA LEU A 101 -8.11 14.97 8.83
C LEU A 101 -8.79 16.33 8.87
N LEU A 102 -9.68 16.55 9.85
CA LEU A 102 -10.35 17.82 10.05
C LEU A 102 -9.34 18.94 10.37
N THR A 103 -8.32 18.64 11.18
CA THR A 103 -7.26 19.59 11.53
C THR A 103 -6.44 20.00 10.32
N TYR A 104 -6.04 19.04 9.47
CA TYR A 104 -5.31 19.32 8.22
C TYR A 104 -6.14 20.18 7.27
N ILE A 105 -7.41 19.82 7.03
CA ILE A 105 -8.33 20.60 6.18
C ILE A 105 -8.49 22.02 6.73
N SER A 106 -8.70 22.15 8.04
CA SER A 106 -8.90 23.45 8.70
C SER A 106 -7.65 24.32 8.63
N LEU A 107 -6.46 23.74 8.82
CA LEU A 107 -5.18 24.44 8.77
C LEU A 107 -4.93 25.00 7.36
N VAL A 108 -5.12 24.18 6.32
CA VAL A 108 -4.91 24.59 4.93
C VAL A 108 -5.87 25.71 4.53
N LYS A 109 -7.14 25.63 4.96
CA LYS A 109 -8.14 26.67 4.72
C LYS A 109 -7.90 27.96 5.50
N PHE A 110 -7.68 27.85 6.81
CA PHE A 110 -7.52 29.03 7.69
C PHE A 110 -6.27 29.84 7.33
N LEU A 111 -5.19 29.17 6.93
CA LEU A 111 -3.97 29.83 6.49
C LEU A 111 -4.06 30.36 5.03
N GLY A 112 -5.17 30.11 4.32
CA GLY A 112 -5.36 30.57 2.95
C GLY A 112 -4.28 30.04 1.99
N LEU A 113 -3.85 28.78 2.18
CA LEU A 113 -2.78 28.20 1.37
C LEU A 113 -3.22 28.02 -0.09
N ASN A 114 -2.27 28.02 -1.03
CA ASN A 114 -2.57 28.08 -2.45
C ASN A 114 -3.30 26.82 -2.94
N SER A 115 -4.54 26.97 -3.42
CA SER A 115 -5.36 25.85 -3.90
C SER A 115 -4.79 25.14 -5.15
N ILE A 116 -3.87 25.76 -5.88
CA ILE A 116 -3.14 25.11 -6.99
C ILE A 116 -2.18 24.03 -6.46
N ASN A 117 -1.61 24.25 -5.28
CA ASN A 117 -0.72 23.31 -4.60
C ASN A 117 -1.52 22.19 -3.93
N PHE A 118 -2.67 22.52 -3.34
CA PHE A 118 -3.59 21.56 -2.70
C PHE A 118 -4.79 21.25 -3.62
N ILE A 119 -4.58 20.44 -4.67
CA ILE A 119 -5.64 20.14 -5.67
C ILE A 119 -6.91 19.56 -5.03
N TRP A 120 -6.77 18.78 -3.96
CA TRP A 120 -7.90 18.24 -3.21
C TRP A 120 -8.77 19.34 -2.58
N LEU A 121 -8.24 20.54 -2.33
CA LEU A 121 -8.99 21.65 -1.75
C LEU A 121 -10.10 22.10 -2.70
N ASN A 122 -9.80 22.25 -4.00
CA ASN A 122 -10.81 22.60 -5.00
C ASN A 122 -11.87 21.50 -5.15
N ARG A 123 -11.46 20.22 -5.10
CA ARG A 123 -12.41 19.09 -5.13
C ARG A 123 -13.28 19.03 -3.89
N LEU A 124 -12.69 19.29 -2.72
CA LEU A 124 -13.39 19.34 -1.44
C LEU A 124 -14.32 20.54 -1.39
N ASP A 125 -13.91 21.69 -1.93
CA ASP A 125 -14.73 22.89 -2.03
C ASP A 125 -15.91 22.67 -2.96
N ASP A 126 -15.68 22.04 -4.11
CA ASP A 126 -16.76 21.64 -5.02
C ASP A 126 -17.69 20.60 -4.39
N LEU A 127 -17.16 19.63 -3.64
CA LEU A 127 -17.97 18.60 -2.97
C LEU A 127 -18.81 19.18 -1.84
N ILE A 128 -18.16 19.92 -0.95
CA ILE A 128 -18.74 20.39 0.29
C ILE A 128 -19.51 21.68 0.09
N PHE A 129 -19.08 22.60 -0.78
CA PHE A 129 -19.69 23.93 -0.92
C PHE A 129 -20.55 24.09 -2.18
N SER A 130 -20.68 23.05 -3.03
CA SER A 130 -21.80 22.99 -3.97
C SER A 130 -23.14 22.89 -3.21
N ASN A 131 -24.23 23.27 -3.87
CA ASN A 131 -25.59 23.35 -3.29
C ASN A 131 -25.83 22.25 -2.23
N GLN A 132 -26.17 22.66 -1.00
CA GLN A 132 -26.41 21.82 0.20
C GLN A 132 -25.16 21.46 1.04
N PHE A 133 -24.42 22.48 1.47
CA PHE A 133 -23.19 22.34 2.26
C PHE A 133 -23.26 21.38 3.45
N TRP A 134 -24.29 21.54 4.28
CA TRP A 134 -24.44 20.73 5.48
C TRP A 134 -24.69 19.25 5.15
N LEU A 135 -25.46 18.96 4.09
CA LEU A 135 -25.73 17.59 3.67
C LEU A 135 -24.44 16.91 3.18
N ASN A 136 -23.68 17.56 2.31
CA ASN A 136 -22.48 16.99 1.72
C ASN A 136 -21.37 16.78 2.77
N THR A 137 -21.23 17.71 3.71
CA THR A 137 -20.31 17.56 4.85
C THR A 137 -20.69 16.36 5.72
N ILE A 138 -21.98 16.23 6.07
CA ILE A 138 -22.47 15.12 6.89
C ILE A 138 -22.28 13.79 6.16
N LEU A 139 -22.63 13.72 4.88
CA LEU A 139 -22.46 12.51 4.06
C LEU A 139 -20.98 12.09 3.97
N LEU A 140 -20.06 13.03 3.74
CA LEU A 140 -18.62 12.77 3.72
C LEU A 140 -18.13 12.22 5.07
N LEU A 141 -18.50 12.86 6.18
CA LEU A 141 -18.08 12.44 7.51
C LEU A 141 -18.65 11.07 7.89
N ILE A 142 -19.92 10.81 7.57
CA ILE A 142 -20.55 9.49 7.77
C ILE A 142 -19.86 8.44 6.90
N GLY A 143 -19.61 8.74 5.63
CA GLY A 143 -18.93 7.82 4.71
C GLY A 143 -17.53 7.45 5.21
N VAL A 144 -16.70 8.45 5.54
CA VAL A 144 -15.36 8.24 6.12
C VAL A 144 -15.45 7.42 7.41
N PHE A 145 -16.39 7.74 8.29
CA PHE A 145 -16.59 7.01 9.55
C PHE A 145 -16.98 5.55 9.31
N VAL A 146 -17.95 5.28 8.43
CA VAL A 146 -18.43 3.93 8.09
C VAL A 146 -17.31 3.10 7.47
N VAL A 147 -16.57 3.66 6.51
CA VAL A 147 -15.44 3.01 5.83
C VAL A 147 -14.36 2.60 6.85
N LEU A 148 -13.99 3.50 7.77
CA LEU A 148 -13.02 3.19 8.82
C LEU A 148 -13.57 2.19 9.86
N ARG A 149 -14.90 2.07 10.01
CA ARG A 149 -15.57 1.23 11.02
C ARG A 149 -15.72 -0.23 10.63
N ILE A 150 -16.02 -0.50 9.37
CA ILE A 150 -16.30 -1.86 8.87
C ILE A 150 -15.18 -2.86 9.20
N PRO A 151 -13.89 -2.56 8.93
CA PRO A 151 -12.74 -3.35 9.37
C PRO A 151 -12.84 -3.87 10.81
N PHE A 152 -12.98 -2.97 11.78
CA PHE A 152 -12.94 -3.33 13.19
C PHE A 152 -14.21 -4.04 13.67
N ARG A 153 -15.37 -3.70 13.12
CA ARG A 153 -16.62 -4.42 13.41
C ARG A 153 -16.55 -5.86 12.92
N LEU A 154 -15.94 -6.07 11.77
CA LEU A 154 -15.70 -7.42 11.29
C LEU A 154 -14.73 -8.15 12.25
N LEU A 155 -13.63 -7.54 12.68
CA LEU A 155 -12.74 -8.18 13.68
C LEU A 155 -13.46 -8.58 14.98
N GLU A 156 -14.40 -7.75 15.42
CA GLU A 156 -15.21 -8.03 16.60
C GLU A 156 -16.14 -9.23 16.41
N LEU A 157 -16.78 -9.36 15.24
CA LEU A 157 -17.67 -10.48 14.93
C LEU A 157 -16.89 -11.80 14.82
N ARG A 158 -15.67 -11.78 14.26
CA ARG A 158 -14.81 -12.96 14.15
C ARG A 158 -14.45 -13.60 15.49
N ASN A 159 -14.15 -12.77 16.49
CA ASN A 159 -13.66 -13.23 17.79
C ASN A 159 -14.79 -13.70 18.73
N ARG A 160 -16.03 -13.80 18.24
CA ARG A 160 -17.19 -14.17 19.07
C ARG A 160 -17.54 -15.65 18.91
N PRO A 161 -17.94 -16.32 19.99
CA PRO A 161 -18.54 -17.64 19.90
C PRO A 161 -19.87 -17.53 19.12
N ILE A 162 -20.12 -18.49 18.22
CA ILE A 162 -21.22 -18.58 17.23
C ILE A 162 -22.65 -18.45 17.84
N ARG A 163 -22.79 -18.32 19.17
CA ARG A 163 -24.07 -18.41 19.90
C ARG A 163 -24.78 -17.08 20.21
N LYS A 164 -24.33 -15.91 19.74
CA LYS A 164 -25.03 -14.62 20.02
C LYS A 164 -25.97 -14.19 18.89
N PRO A 165 -27.12 -13.55 19.20
CA PRO A 165 -28.25 -13.43 18.28
C PRO A 165 -28.11 -12.32 17.22
N PHE A 166 -28.88 -12.52 16.14
CA PHE A 166 -29.17 -11.76 14.91
C PHE A 166 -29.07 -10.22 14.93
N HIS A 167 -29.17 -9.53 16.07
CA HIS A 167 -29.23 -8.07 16.14
C HIS A 167 -27.94 -7.35 15.75
N GLN A 168 -26.77 -7.98 15.86
CA GLN A 168 -25.48 -7.36 15.49
C GLN A 168 -25.10 -7.62 14.02
N ASP A 169 -25.69 -8.63 13.39
CA ASP A 169 -25.62 -8.81 11.94
C ASP A 169 -26.36 -7.69 11.22
N VAL A 170 -27.45 -7.17 11.80
CA VAL A 170 -28.17 -6.00 11.28
C VAL A 170 -27.30 -4.74 11.27
N GLU A 171 -26.49 -4.49 12.30
CA GLU A 171 -25.57 -3.34 12.32
C GLU A 171 -24.53 -3.44 11.20
N LEU A 172 -23.93 -4.62 10.99
CA LEU A 172 -22.99 -4.84 9.90
C LEU A 172 -23.67 -4.68 8.54
N LEU A 173 -24.86 -5.24 8.38
CA LEU A 173 -25.63 -5.17 7.13
C LEU A 173 -26.04 -3.73 6.83
N VAL A 174 -26.40 -2.94 7.85
CA VAL A 174 -26.62 -1.50 7.75
C VAL A 174 -25.33 -0.78 7.38
N LEU A 175 -24.18 -1.08 8.00
CA LEU A 175 -22.91 -0.46 7.64
C LEU A 175 -22.47 -0.79 6.21
N LEU A 176 -22.64 -2.04 5.78
CA LEU A 176 -22.35 -2.48 4.40
C LEU A 176 -23.31 -1.84 3.40
N PHE A 177 -24.60 -1.73 3.74
CA PHE A 177 -25.61 -1.07 2.91
C PHE A 177 -25.38 0.44 2.82
N LEU A 178 -25.08 1.11 3.94
CA LEU A 178 -24.70 2.52 3.96
C LEU A 178 -23.39 2.76 3.17
N ASN A 179 -22.41 1.87 3.28
CA ASN A 179 -21.20 1.91 2.48
C ASN A 179 -21.50 1.74 0.98
N PHE A 180 -22.34 0.77 0.62
CA PHE A 180 -22.79 0.56 -0.75
C PHE A 180 -23.54 1.76 -1.31
N ILE A 181 -24.49 2.33 -0.57
CA ILE A 181 -25.19 3.57 -0.94
C ILE A 181 -24.19 4.70 -1.10
N TYR A 182 -23.29 4.90 -0.14
CA TYR A 182 -22.32 5.97 -0.17
C TYR A 182 -21.34 5.86 -1.34
N ILE A 183 -20.79 4.68 -1.62
CA ILE A 183 -19.94 4.40 -2.79
C ILE A 183 -20.73 4.63 -4.08
N SER A 184 -21.97 4.13 -4.15
CA SER A 184 -22.82 4.27 -5.33
C SER A 184 -23.15 5.73 -5.61
N LEU A 185 -23.54 6.49 -4.59
CA LEU A 185 -23.83 7.93 -4.70
C LEU A 185 -22.60 8.75 -5.07
N SER A 186 -21.42 8.36 -4.58
CA SER A 186 -20.16 9.04 -4.87
C SER A 186 -19.63 8.76 -6.27
N ASN A 187 -19.78 7.53 -6.77
CA ASN A 187 -19.30 7.14 -8.10
C ASN A 187 -20.28 7.44 -9.25
N THR A 188 -21.58 7.54 -8.97
CA THR A 188 -22.61 7.86 -9.99
C THR A 188 -22.73 9.35 -10.26
N SER A 189 -21.84 10.17 -9.70
CA SER A 189 -21.89 11.63 -9.81
C SER A 189 -23.18 12.27 -9.25
N LEU A 190 -23.99 11.51 -8.49
CA LEU A 190 -25.25 11.98 -7.89
C LEU A 190 -25.03 12.92 -6.70
N ILE A 191 -23.88 12.82 -6.03
CA ILE A 191 -23.42 13.81 -5.03
C ILE A 191 -22.77 15.03 -5.71
N SER A 192 -22.10 14.83 -6.84
CA SER A 192 -21.51 15.90 -7.66
C SER A 192 -21.16 15.39 -9.05
N ILE A 193 -21.54 16.13 -10.10
CA ILE A 193 -21.27 15.87 -11.54
C ILE A 193 -19.76 15.70 -11.84
N ARG A 194 -18.88 16.04 -10.89
CA ARG A 194 -17.42 16.13 -11.09
C ARG A 194 -16.58 15.00 -10.48
N PHE A 195 -17.19 14.00 -9.82
CA PHE A 195 -16.47 12.73 -9.67
C PHE A 195 -16.44 12.06 -11.04
N ASN A 196 -15.31 12.13 -11.74
CA ASN A 196 -15.12 11.33 -12.95
C ASN A 196 -15.50 9.88 -12.62
N SER A 197 -16.41 9.30 -13.41
CA SER A 197 -16.81 7.91 -13.30
C SER A 197 -15.61 7.01 -13.62
N GLU A 198 -14.75 6.75 -12.64
CA GLU A 198 -13.67 5.79 -12.78
C GLU A 198 -14.24 4.38 -12.59
N ASN A 199 -14.75 3.82 -13.69
CA ASN A 199 -15.28 2.46 -13.77
C ASN A 199 -14.23 1.39 -13.38
N SER A 200 -12.94 1.74 -13.37
CA SER A 200 -11.82 0.87 -12.98
C SER A 200 -11.95 0.33 -11.55
N GLY A 201 -12.48 1.13 -10.61
CA GLY A 201 -12.68 0.70 -9.22
C GLY A 201 -13.71 -0.41 -9.05
N TYR A 202 -14.79 -0.35 -9.84
CA TYR A 202 -15.82 -1.38 -9.85
C TYR A 202 -15.29 -2.69 -10.43
N PHE A 203 -14.56 -2.63 -11.56
CA PHE A 203 -14.02 -3.83 -12.20
C PHE A 203 -12.88 -4.46 -11.40
N VAL A 204 -11.99 -3.67 -10.78
CA VAL A 204 -10.91 -4.19 -9.93
C VAL A 204 -11.49 -4.73 -8.62
N GLY A 205 -12.40 -3.99 -7.96
CA GLY A 205 -13.10 -4.45 -6.76
C GLY A 205 -13.90 -5.73 -7.02
N PHE A 206 -14.65 -5.80 -8.12
CA PHE A 206 -15.44 -6.97 -8.51
C PHE A 206 -14.58 -8.15 -8.98
N ALA A 207 -13.53 -7.92 -9.78
CA ALA A 207 -12.60 -8.96 -10.20
C ALA A 207 -11.82 -9.54 -9.01
N TYR A 208 -11.43 -8.71 -8.05
CA TYR A 208 -10.80 -9.20 -6.82
C TYR A 208 -11.79 -9.93 -5.92
N ILE A 209 -13.03 -9.45 -5.78
CA ILE A 209 -14.11 -10.17 -5.09
C ILE A 209 -14.34 -11.54 -5.76
N LEU A 210 -14.34 -11.62 -7.09
CA LEU A 210 -14.57 -12.85 -7.86
C LEU A 210 -13.39 -13.82 -7.76
N ILE A 211 -12.15 -13.36 -7.96
CA ILE A 211 -10.93 -14.17 -7.86
C ILE A 211 -10.74 -14.65 -6.41
N SER A 212 -10.97 -13.78 -5.43
CA SER A 212 -10.87 -14.14 -4.02
C SER A 212 -12.01 -15.06 -3.57
N TRP A 213 -13.20 -14.94 -4.15
CA TRP A 213 -14.30 -15.89 -3.94
C TRP A 213 -13.95 -17.28 -4.50
N LEU A 214 -13.39 -17.35 -5.72
CA LEU A 214 -12.91 -18.59 -6.34
C LEU A 214 -11.79 -19.27 -5.52
N ILE A 215 -10.87 -18.50 -4.95
CA ILE A 215 -9.77 -18.98 -4.09
C ILE A 215 -10.30 -19.37 -2.68
N SER A 216 -11.27 -18.64 -2.13
CA SER A 216 -11.87 -18.95 -0.81
C SER A 216 -12.64 -20.28 -0.79
N ARG A 217 -13.21 -20.68 -1.94
CA ARG A 217 -13.87 -21.99 -2.11
C ARG A 217 -12.88 -23.16 -2.06
N THR A 218 -11.61 -22.93 -2.38
CA THR A 218 -10.54 -23.94 -2.31
C THR A 218 -9.90 -24.02 -0.90
N ILE A 219 -9.96 -22.94 -0.12
CA ILE A 219 -9.43 -22.83 1.27
C ILE A 219 -10.34 -23.50 2.32
N ALA A 220 -11.61 -23.72 2.01
CA ALA A 220 -12.67 -24.09 2.96
C ALA A 220 -12.54 -25.46 3.67
N LYS A 221 -11.47 -26.25 3.46
CA LYS A 221 -11.33 -27.58 4.07
C LYS A 221 -10.56 -27.65 5.40
N ARG A 222 -9.98 -26.54 5.91
CA ARG A 222 -9.24 -26.59 7.19
C ARG A 222 -9.45 -25.43 8.19
N SER A 223 -10.24 -24.41 7.87
CA SER A 223 -10.52 -23.30 8.79
C SER A 223 -12.00 -22.91 8.74
N THR A 224 -12.61 -22.73 9.90
CA THR A 224 -14.01 -22.30 10.09
C THR A 224 -14.28 -20.82 9.74
N SER A 225 -13.29 -20.06 9.24
CA SER A 225 -13.41 -18.59 9.03
C SER A 225 -13.30 -18.07 7.58
N SER A 226 -13.29 -18.92 6.54
CA SER A 226 -12.88 -18.48 5.19
C SER A 226 -13.79 -17.40 4.54
N GLY A 227 -15.10 -17.44 4.77
CA GLY A 227 -16.03 -16.42 4.23
C GLY A 227 -15.92 -15.07 4.95
N PHE A 228 -15.46 -15.07 6.20
CA PHE A 228 -15.36 -13.89 7.02
C PHE A 228 -14.11 -13.08 6.69
N ASP A 229 -12.97 -13.76 6.57
CA ASP A 229 -11.70 -13.15 6.17
C ASP A 229 -11.79 -12.55 4.74
N PHE A 230 -12.67 -13.12 3.90
CA PHE A 230 -13.04 -12.62 2.56
C PHE A 230 -13.80 -11.29 2.57
N LEU A 231 -14.91 -11.19 3.30
CA LEU A 231 -15.70 -9.93 3.41
C LEU A 231 -14.86 -8.80 3.99
N LEU A 232 -13.97 -9.17 4.90
CA LEU A 232 -13.07 -8.30 5.60
C LEU A 232 -11.94 -7.75 4.69
N ALA A 233 -11.33 -8.59 3.86
CA ALA A 233 -10.41 -8.15 2.82
C ALA A 233 -11.11 -7.28 1.76
N ALA A 234 -12.30 -7.67 1.30
CA ALA A 234 -13.09 -6.90 0.33
C ALA A 234 -13.48 -5.51 0.86
N ALA A 235 -13.88 -5.40 2.12
CA ALA A 235 -14.17 -4.12 2.76
C ALA A 235 -12.94 -3.22 2.86
N CYS A 236 -11.76 -3.78 3.16
CA CYS A 236 -10.51 -3.00 3.15
C CYS A 236 -10.11 -2.54 1.75
N LEU A 237 -10.37 -3.37 0.73
CA LEU A 237 -10.09 -3.04 -0.67
C LEU A 237 -11.06 -1.96 -1.21
N GLY A 238 -12.34 -2.03 -0.84
CA GLY A 238 -13.30 -0.95 -1.11
C GLY A 238 -12.93 0.36 -0.38
N SER A 239 -12.45 0.26 0.85
CA SER A 239 -11.89 1.40 1.60
C SER A 239 -10.66 1.98 0.91
N LEU A 240 -9.80 1.09 0.39
CA LEU A 240 -8.61 1.38 -0.42
C LEU A 240 -8.91 2.27 -1.61
N PHE A 241 -9.85 1.84 -2.43
CA PHE A 241 -10.32 2.59 -3.57
C PHE A 241 -10.91 3.95 -3.16
N TRP A 242 -11.72 4.00 -2.10
CA TRP A 242 -12.37 5.24 -1.70
C TRP A 242 -11.40 6.29 -1.15
N PHE A 243 -10.46 5.98 -0.26
CA PHE A 243 -9.57 7.04 0.22
C PHE A 243 -8.63 7.55 -0.89
N SER A 244 -8.38 6.77 -1.95
CA SER A 244 -7.60 7.24 -3.09
C SER A 244 -8.36 8.20 -4.02
N THR A 245 -9.71 8.17 -4.06
CA THR A 245 -10.51 8.94 -5.04
C THR A 245 -10.67 10.44 -4.75
N PRO A 246 -10.75 10.95 -3.49
CA PRO A 246 -10.77 12.38 -3.22
C PRO A 246 -9.49 13.12 -3.66
N GLY A 247 -8.44 12.38 -4.04
CA GLY A 247 -7.15 12.95 -4.39
C GLY A 247 -6.35 13.40 -3.16
N PHE A 248 -6.70 12.94 -1.95
CA PHE A 248 -5.84 13.13 -0.78
C PHE A 248 -4.54 12.37 -0.99
N SER A 249 -3.42 13.07 -0.88
CA SER A 249 -2.07 12.51 -1.08
C SER A 249 -1.77 11.29 -0.19
N PHE A 250 -2.43 11.20 0.98
CA PHE A 250 -2.25 10.15 1.99
C PHE A 250 -3.34 9.07 2.00
N GLY A 251 -4.37 9.17 1.17
CA GLY A 251 -5.56 8.30 1.26
C GLY A 251 -5.25 6.81 1.10
N VAL A 252 -4.37 6.47 0.16
CA VAL A 252 -3.87 5.09 -0.04
C VAL A 252 -3.23 4.52 1.24
N PHE A 253 -2.58 5.34 2.07
CA PHE A 253 -1.94 4.86 3.30
C PHE A 253 -2.92 4.54 4.41
N ILE A 254 -3.93 5.40 4.63
CA ILE A 254 -5.01 5.13 5.59
C ILE A 254 -5.62 3.76 5.27
N SER A 255 -5.91 3.58 4.01
CA SER A 255 -6.46 2.38 3.44
C SER A 255 -5.58 1.13 3.55
N LEU A 256 -4.28 1.26 3.30
CA LEU A 256 -3.30 0.22 3.55
C LEU A 256 -3.25 -0.20 5.03
N THR A 257 -3.41 0.78 5.91
CA THR A 257 -3.44 0.56 7.37
C THR A 257 -4.64 -0.27 7.77
N LEU A 258 -5.80 0.04 7.21
CA LEU A 258 -7.01 -0.75 7.41
C LEU A 258 -6.77 -2.17 6.94
N PHE A 259 -6.20 -2.35 5.74
CA PHE A 259 -5.84 -3.68 5.22
C PHE A 259 -4.92 -4.44 6.17
N VAL A 260 -3.85 -3.83 6.68
CA VAL A 260 -2.94 -4.52 7.61
C VAL A 260 -3.63 -4.86 8.93
N LEU A 261 -4.35 -3.91 9.54
CA LEU A 261 -5.11 -4.13 10.76
C LEU A 261 -6.07 -5.32 10.62
N VAL A 262 -6.59 -5.49 9.42
CA VAL A 262 -7.58 -6.50 9.12
C VAL A 262 -6.97 -7.85 8.78
N VAL A 263 -6.09 -7.90 7.80
CA VAL A 263 -5.57 -9.16 7.28
C VAL A 263 -4.55 -9.73 8.26
N ILE A 264 -3.71 -8.88 8.85
CA ILE A 264 -2.58 -9.36 9.66
C ILE A 264 -2.98 -9.54 11.12
N HIS A 265 -3.68 -8.56 11.70
CA HIS A 265 -4.13 -8.66 13.08
C HIS A 265 -5.49 -9.33 13.20
N GLY A 266 -6.36 -9.15 12.21
CA GLY A 266 -7.71 -9.66 12.25
C GLY A 266 -7.84 -11.15 12.00
N THR A 267 -7.02 -11.72 11.11
CA THR A 267 -7.00 -13.18 10.85
C THR A 267 -6.41 -13.99 12.02
N GLY A 268 -5.80 -13.34 13.01
CA GLY A 268 -5.19 -14.02 14.16
C GLY A 268 -4.00 -14.91 13.80
N LEU A 269 -3.56 -14.92 12.53
CA LEU A 269 -2.36 -15.61 12.06
C LEU A 269 -1.09 -14.87 12.48
N GLY A 270 -1.21 -13.57 12.75
CA GLY A 270 -0.13 -12.74 13.31
C GLY A 270 0.83 -12.21 12.26
N ARG A 271 1.66 -11.26 12.67
CA ARG A 271 2.60 -10.57 11.77
C ARG A 271 3.67 -11.50 11.18
N GLU A 272 4.04 -12.53 11.92
CA GLU A 272 5.04 -13.53 11.51
C GLU A 272 4.58 -14.23 10.24
N HIS A 273 3.34 -14.69 10.23
CA HIS A 273 2.74 -15.43 9.14
C HIS A 273 2.79 -14.67 7.81
N PHE A 274 2.51 -13.36 7.86
CA PHE A 274 2.50 -12.45 6.71
C PHE A 274 3.85 -11.76 6.45
N GLY A 275 4.94 -12.17 7.10
CA GLY A 275 6.26 -11.55 6.90
C GLY A 275 6.34 -10.07 7.29
N PHE A 276 5.42 -9.64 8.15
CA PHE A 276 5.14 -8.23 8.40
C PHE A 276 5.99 -7.70 9.55
N SER A 277 7.26 -7.40 9.26
CA SER A 277 8.22 -6.88 10.22
C SER A 277 9.12 -5.83 9.58
N PHE A 278 9.49 -4.84 10.39
CA PHE A 278 10.47 -3.79 10.09
C PHE A 278 11.78 -4.00 10.86
N GLN A 279 11.97 -5.19 11.45
CA GLN A 279 13.16 -5.51 12.23
C GLN A 279 14.38 -5.59 11.31
N VAL A 280 15.39 -4.75 11.56
CA VAL A 280 16.62 -4.74 10.77
C VAL A 280 17.67 -5.64 11.41
N ARG A 281 18.21 -6.59 10.63
CA ARG A 281 19.38 -7.39 11.01
C ARG A 281 20.55 -7.09 10.07
N TRP A 282 21.77 -7.08 10.59
CA TRP A 282 22.95 -6.81 9.76
C TRP A 282 23.12 -7.79 8.58
N GLN A 283 22.73 -9.05 8.79
CA GLN A 283 22.72 -10.07 7.75
C GLN A 283 21.76 -9.72 6.60
N ASP A 284 20.61 -9.10 6.91
CA ASP A 284 19.64 -8.65 5.92
C ASP A 284 20.18 -7.46 5.12
N VAL A 285 20.89 -6.52 5.77
CA VAL A 285 21.49 -5.35 5.11
C VAL A 285 22.53 -5.77 4.06
N ARG A 286 23.43 -6.70 4.41
CA ARG A 286 24.42 -7.23 3.46
C ARG A 286 23.74 -7.94 2.29
N TYR A 287 22.74 -8.77 2.59
CA TYR A 287 21.98 -9.47 1.56
C TYR A 287 21.32 -8.47 0.60
N LEU A 288 20.68 -7.45 1.16
CA LEU A 288 19.94 -6.43 0.43
C LEU A 288 20.85 -5.63 -0.51
N ALA A 289 22.04 -5.22 -0.06
CA ALA A 289 22.99 -4.50 -0.88
C ALA A 289 23.40 -5.30 -2.14
N ILE A 290 23.64 -6.60 -1.98
CA ILE A 290 23.98 -7.50 -3.10
C ILE A 290 22.76 -7.70 -4.00
N ALA A 291 21.57 -7.92 -3.43
CA ALA A 291 20.34 -8.11 -4.19
C ALA A 291 19.99 -6.88 -5.04
N ILE A 292 20.15 -5.67 -4.48
CA ILE A 292 19.98 -4.40 -5.21
C ILE A 292 20.98 -4.30 -6.36
N ALA A 293 22.26 -4.57 -6.10
CA ALA A 293 23.28 -4.52 -7.14
C ALA A 293 22.97 -5.47 -8.30
N ILE A 294 22.58 -6.71 -8.01
CA ILE A 294 22.19 -7.70 -9.03
C ILE A 294 20.92 -7.24 -9.76
N ALA A 295 19.92 -6.71 -9.05
CA ALA A 295 18.69 -6.22 -9.64
C ALA A 295 18.96 -5.09 -10.65
N ILE A 296 19.78 -4.09 -10.28
CA ILE A 296 20.17 -2.99 -11.17
C ILE A 296 20.97 -3.53 -12.37
N LEU A 297 21.98 -4.37 -12.13
CA LEU A 297 22.82 -4.95 -13.19
C LEU A 297 22.03 -5.87 -14.15
N THR A 298 20.87 -6.37 -13.74
CA THR A 298 19.99 -7.20 -14.58
C THR A 298 18.94 -6.35 -15.29
N LEU A 299 18.21 -5.51 -14.56
CA LEU A 299 17.06 -4.76 -15.07
C LEU A 299 17.49 -3.63 -16.01
N VAL A 300 18.57 -2.91 -15.71
CA VAL A 300 19.01 -1.78 -16.54
C VAL A 300 19.36 -2.25 -17.97
N PRO A 301 20.19 -3.30 -18.18
CA PRO A 301 20.45 -3.80 -19.52
C PRO A 301 19.20 -4.30 -20.25
N ILE A 302 18.31 -5.03 -19.56
CA ILE A 302 17.08 -5.55 -20.18
C ILE A 302 16.17 -4.39 -20.60
N ALA A 303 16.04 -3.35 -19.78
CA ALA A 303 15.23 -2.18 -20.08
C ALA A 303 15.79 -1.40 -21.29
N LEU A 304 17.12 -1.26 -21.39
CA LEU A 304 17.78 -0.64 -22.53
C LEU A 304 17.62 -1.46 -23.81
N LEU A 305 17.83 -2.79 -23.74
CA LEU A 305 17.66 -3.69 -24.88
C LEU A 305 16.20 -3.74 -25.36
N GLY A 306 15.25 -3.67 -24.44
CA GLY A 306 13.82 -3.62 -24.73
C GLY A 306 13.32 -2.25 -25.19
N GLN A 307 14.20 -1.25 -25.36
CA GLN A 307 13.86 0.13 -25.70
C GLN A 307 12.78 0.75 -24.80
N PHE A 308 12.70 0.25 -23.56
CA PHE A 308 11.72 0.72 -22.58
C PHE A 308 12.00 2.17 -22.14
N VAL A 309 13.25 2.61 -22.30
CA VAL A 309 13.81 3.81 -21.71
C VAL A 309 14.85 4.46 -22.62
N ASN A 310 14.89 5.79 -22.61
CA ASN A 310 15.93 6.57 -23.28
C ASN A 310 16.90 7.09 -22.20
N PRO A 311 18.16 6.59 -22.16
CA PRO A 311 19.10 7.00 -21.13
C PRO A 311 19.35 8.50 -21.19
N THR A 312 19.01 9.21 -20.11
CA THR A 312 19.29 10.65 -20.00
C THR A 312 20.73 10.83 -19.51
N ALA A 313 21.66 10.99 -20.44
CA ALA A 313 23.04 11.37 -20.11
C ALA A 313 23.02 12.74 -19.43
N THR A 314 23.42 12.80 -18.16
CA THR A 314 23.32 14.03 -17.37
C THR A 314 24.36 13.99 -16.26
N GLU A 315 24.95 15.15 -15.97
CA GLU A 315 26.02 15.31 -14.99
C GLU A 315 25.57 15.01 -13.56
N PHE A 316 26.48 14.49 -12.72
CA PHE A 316 26.22 14.19 -11.33
C PHE A 316 26.58 15.40 -10.44
N THR A 317 25.57 16.03 -9.85
CA THR A 317 25.74 17.17 -8.92
C THR A 317 25.18 16.83 -7.54
N LEU A 318 25.60 17.55 -6.49
CA LEU A 318 25.07 17.36 -5.13
C LEU A 318 23.54 17.54 -5.06
N SER A 319 23.02 18.55 -5.77
CA SER A 319 21.58 18.77 -5.91
C SER A 319 20.88 17.54 -6.48
N ARG A 320 21.51 16.86 -7.44
CA ARG A 320 20.96 15.66 -8.06
C ARG A 320 21.07 14.42 -7.18
N ALA A 321 22.13 14.30 -6.38
CA ALA A 321 22.25 13.25 -5.38
C ALA A 321 21.12 13.34 -4.34
N LEU A 322 20.83 14.55 -3.84
CA LEU A 322 19.71 14.80 -2.93
C LEU A 322 18.36 14.52 -3.60
N PHE A 323 18.20 14.89 -4.87
CA PHE A 323 17.01 14.58 -5.66
C PHE A 323 16.80 13.07 -5.80
N LEU A 324 17.83 12.32 -6.21
CA LEU A 324 17.80 10.85 -6.33
C LEU A 324 17.48 10.18 -5.00
N LEU A 325 18.12 10.63 -3.92
CA LEU A 325 17.87 10.10 -2.58
C LEU A 325 16.42 10.36 -2.14
N SER A 326 15.89 11.56 -2.41
CA SER A 326 14.49 11.87 -2.11
C SER A 326 13.53 10.96 -2.86
N TYR A 327 13.81 10.65 -4.13
CA TYR A 327 13.02 9.72 -4.93
C TYR A 327 13.12 8.28 -4.41
N ALA A 328 14.31 7.80 -4.06
CA ALA A 328 14.50 6.48 -3.45
C ALA A 328 13.66 6.31 -2.19
N ILE A 329 13.70 7.32 -1.31
CA ILE A 329 12.90 7.34 -0.10
C ILE A 329 11.41 7.37 -0.45
N LEU A 330 10.97 8.28 -1.32
CA LEU A 330 9.55 8.44 -1.65
C LEU A 330 8.96 7.22 -2.37
N PHE A 331 9.67 6.62 -3.31
CA PHE A 331 9.22 5.39 -3.97
C PHE A 331 9.18 4.22 -3.00
N SER A 332 10.20 4.04 -2.15
CA SER A 332 10.16 3.02 -1.09
C SER A 332 8.93 3.21 -0.20
N PHE A 333 8.67 4.42 0.29
CA PHE A 333 7.58 4.62 1.23
C PHE A 333 6.20 4.65 0.59
N ARG A 334 6.04 5.14 -0.64
CA ARG A 334 4.71 5.30 -1.25
C ARG A 334 4.29 4.15 -2.13
N VAL A 335 5.14 3.74 -3.04
CA VAL A 335 4.84 2.63 -3.95
C VAL A 335 5.27 1.33 -3.29
N GLY A 336 6.51 1.26 -2.81
CA GLY A 336 7.08 0.10 -2.14
C GLY A 336 6.22 -0.37 -0.96
N VAL A 337 5.95 0.46 0.05
CA VAL A 337 5.12 0.02 1.20
C VAL A 337 3.75 -0.44 0.71
N PHE A 338 3.09 0.28 -0.19
CA PHE A 338 1.77 -0.10 -0.65
C PHE A 338 1.74 -1.45 -1.38
N GLU A 339 2.54 -1.57 -2.44
CA GLU A 339 2.55 -2.74 -3.30
C GLU A 339 3.16 -3.95 -2.60
N GLU A 340 4.19 -3.77 -1.77
CA GLU A 340 4.80 -4.87 -1.06
C GLU A 340 3.87 -5.46 0.01
N VAL A 341 3.08 -4.63 0.71
CA VAL A 341 2.08 -5.16 1.66
C VAL A 341 1.05 -6.02 0.93
N LEU A 342 0.57 -5.57 -0.23
CA LEU A 342 -0.45 -6.29 -1.01
C LEU A 342 0.12 -7.56 -1.64
N PHE A 343 1.26 -7.46 -2.33
CA PHE A 343 1.81 -8.55 -3.11
C PHE A 343 2.66 -9.51 -2.27
N ARG A 344 3.53 -9.03 -1.37
CA ARG A 344 4.45 -9.90 -0.62
C ARG A 344 3.78 -10.39 0.65
N SER A 345 3.40 -9.45 1.52
CA SER A 345 2.71 -9.83 2.76
C SER A 345 1.35 -10.47 2.48
N GLY A 346 0.54 -9.96 1.55
CA GLY A 346 -0.75 -10.53 1.18
C GLY A 346 -0.66 -11.72 0.22
N LEU A 347 -0.53 -11.44 -1.08
CA LEU A 347 -0.71 -12.41 -2.15
C LEU A 347 0.30 -13.57 -2.13
N MET A 348 1.59 -13.29 -1.96
CA MET A 348 2.64 -14.32 -1.95
C MET A 348 2.44 -15.28 -0.78
N THR A 349 2.10 -14.77 0.41
CA THR A 349 1.71 -15.56 1.59
C THR A 349 0.52 -16.47 1.29
N LEU A 350 -0.52 -15.94 0.64
CA LEU A 350 -1.69 -16.75 0.24
C LEU A 350 -1.29 -17.87 -0.74
N ILE A 351 -0.46 -17.57 -1.73
CA ILE A 351 0.06 -18.55 -2.70
C ILE A 351 0.86 -19.66 -2.00
N ARG A 352 1.75 -19.30 -1.06
CA ARG A 352 2.51 -20.26 -0.25
C ARG A 352 1.58 -21.21 0.48
N ASP A 353 0.57 -20.67 1.16
CA ASP A 353 -0.38 -21.46 1.93
C ASP A 353 -1.18 -22.40 1.03
N GLN A 354 -1.56 -21.96 -0.18
CA GLN A 354 -2.19 -22.84 -1.18
C GLN A 354 -1.26 -23.98 -1.60
N PHE A 355 -0.01 -23.67 -1.94
CA PHE A 355 0.95 -24.70 -2.32
C PHE A 355 1.15 -25.70 -1.20
N GLN A 356 1.34 -25.25 0.04
CA GLN A 356 1.52 -26.13 1.20
C GLN A 356 0.30 -27.03 1.47
N GLN A 357 -0.91 -26.58 1.15
CA GLN A 357 -2.13 -27.37 1.28
C GLN A 357 -2.25 -28.45 0.20
N TRP A 358 -1.89 -28.14 -1.05
CA TRP A 358 -2.11 -29.03 -2.19
C TRP A 358 -0.95 -29.99 -2.42
N LYS A 359 0.29 -29.55 -2.13
CA LYS A 359 1.51 -30.33 -2.34
C LYS A 359 2.57 -29.93 -1.32
N ARG A 360 3.11 -30.91 -0.60
CA ARG A 360 4.19 -30.66 0.35
C ARG A 360 5.51 -30.45 -0.41
N LEU A 361 5.76 -29.22 -0.84
CA LEU A 361 7.00 -28.79 -1.48
C LEU A 361 8.11 -28.64 -0.43
N ASP A 362 9.37 -28.85 -0.83
CA ASP A 362 10.51 -28.44 -0.01
C ASP A 362 10.57 -26.91 0.09
N LEU A 363 11.35 -26.40 1.07
CA LEU A 363 11.36 -24.97 1.40
C LEU A 363 11.79 -24.09 0.23
N LYS A 364 12.81 -24.51 -0.53
CA LYS A 364 13.36 -23.70 -1.63
C LYS A 364 12.39 -23.67 -2.80
N THR A 365 11.82 -24.83 -3.15
CA THR A 365 10.80 -24.92 -4.20
C THR A 365 9.55 -24.13 -3.84
N LEU A 366 9.14 -24.13 -2.57
CA LEU A 366 8.00 -23.36 -2.11
C LEU A 366 8.23 -21.85 -2.25
N VAL A 367 9.39 -21.33 -1.81
CA VAL A 367 9.75 -19.92 -1.98
C VAL A 367 9.79 -19.56 -3.46
N LEU A 368 10.47 -20.36 -4.28
CA LEU A 368 10.62 -20.12 -5.72
C LEU A 368 9.27 -20.11 -6.44
N ALA A 369 8.43 -21.13 -6.21
CA ALA A 369 7.11 -21.22 -6.84
C ALA A 369 6.21 -20.04 -6.44
N SER A 370 6.23 -19.67 -5.16
CA SER A 370 5.45 -18.53 -4.66
C SER A 370 5.96 -17.20 -5.25
N ALA A 371 7.27 -17.03 -5.34
CA ALA A 371 7.90 -15.84 -5.91
C ALA A 371 7.60 -15.70 -7.41
N ILE A 372 7.69 -16.79 -8.18
CA ILE A 372 7.36 -16.79 -9.62
C ILE A 372 5.88 -16.45 -9.82
N ALA A 373 4.97 -17.15 -9.13
CA ALA A 373 3.53 -16.93 -9.30
C ALA A 373 3.13 -15.50 -8.90
N CYS A 374 3.61 -15.00 -7.76
CA CYS A 374 3.37 -13.62 -7.33
C CYS A 374 3.92 -12.61 -8.34
N SER A 375 5.12 -12.86 -8.88
CA SER A 375 5.78 -11.93 -9.81
C SER A 375 5.12 -11.84 -11.18
N ILE A 376 4.60 -12.96 -11.69
CA ILE A 376 3.80 -12.94 -12.92
C ILE A 376 2.53 -12.11 -12.71
N LEU A 377 1.82 -12.31 -11.60
CA LEU A 377 0.62 -11.55 -11.28
C LEU A 377 0.92 -10.06 -11.07
N PHE A 378 2.06 -9.73 -10.46
CA PHE A 378 2.55 -8.37 -10.34
C PHE A 378 2.79 -7.74 -11.72
N GLY A 379 3.52 -8.40 -12.61
CA GLY A 379 3.77 -7.89 -13.97
C GLY A 379 2.50 -7.70 -14.80
N VAL A 380 1.57 -8.66 -14.73
CA VAL A 380 0.25 -8.54 -15.39
C VAL A 380 -0.54 -7.34 -14.87
N SER A 381 -0.45 -7.04 -13.57
CA SER A 381 -1.13 -5.89 -12.96
C SER A 381 -0.63 -4.54 -13.51
N HIS A 382 0.55 -4.52 -14.14
CA HIS A 382 1.16 -3.32 -14.71
C HIS A 382 0.85 -3.11 -16.21
N ILE A 383 0.10 -4.02 -16.86
CA ILE A 383 -0.32 -3.89 -18.27
C ILE A 383 -1.21 -2.65 -18.49
N GLY A 384 -1.87 -2.15 -17.44
CA GLY A 384 -2.71 -0.95 -17.51
C GLY A 384 -1.93 0.36 -17.69
N ASN A 385 -0.59 0.33 -17.60
CA ASN A 385 0.22 1.53 -17.76
C ASN A 385 0.41 1.89 -19.23
N GLU A 386 0.21 3.17 -19.53
CA GLU A 386 0.37 3.71 -20.89
C GLU A 386 1.80 4.24 -21.11
N PRO A 387 2.30 4.18 -22.36
CA PRO A 387 3.59 4.78 -22.69
C PRO A 387 3.57 6.30 -22.47
N GLY A 388 4.68 6.84 -21.99
CA GLY A 388 4.89 8.29 -21.96
C GLY A 388 5.07 8.87 -23.37
N ALA A 389 4.90 10.18 -23.52
CA ALA A 389 5.00 10.89 -24.80
C ALA A 389 6.37 10.73 -25.52
N ALA A 390 7.42 10.33 -24.79
CA ALA A 390 8.77 10.10 -25.32
C ALA A 390 9.07 8.62 -25.65
N SER A 391 8.09 7.72 -25.48
CA SER A 391 8.25 6.30 -25.80
C SER A 391 8.33 6.08 -27.31
N VAL A 392 9.31 5.27 -27.74
CA VAL A 392 9.46 4.83 -29.15
C VAL A 392 8.69 3.55 -29.46
N LEU A 393 8.26 2.83 -28.43
CA LEU A 393 7.47 1.60 -28.54
C LEU A 393 5.99 1.93 -28.82
N SER A 394 5.31 1.09 -29.60
CA SER A 394 3.85 1.15 -29.70
C SER A 394 3.21 0.85 -28.33
N PRO A 395 1.95 1.27 -28.09
CA PRO A 395 1.29 1.03 -26.80
C PRO A 395 1.26 -0.44 -26.39
N LEU A 396 1.06 -1.37 -27.34
CA LEU A 396 1.04 -2.80 -27.04
C LEU A 396 2.42 -3.33 -26.69
N GLU A 397 3.45 -2.92 -27.42
CA GLU A 397 4.85 -3.31 -27.15
C GLU A 397 5.32 -2.76 -25.81
N TYR A 398 5.02 -1.49 -25.50
CA TYR A 398 5.33 -0.88 -24.21
C TYR A 398 4.71 -1.68 -23.07
N LYS A 399 3.42 -2.01 -23.16
CA LYS A 399 2.72 -2.80 -22.13
C LYS A 399 3.31 -4.19 -21.94
N ALA A 400 3.68 -4.86 -23.04
CA ALA A 400 4.31 -6.17 -22.99
C ALA A 400 5.71 -6.11 -22.35
N VAL A 401 6.56 -5.19 -22.79
CA VAL A 401 7.91 -4.97 -22.24
C VAL A 401 7.82 -4.58 -20.76
N TYR A 402 6.89 -3.70 -20.41
CA TYR A 402 6.70 -3.29 -19.02
C TYR A 402 6.24 -4.46 -18.14
N ALA A 403 5.27 -5.26 -18.59
CA ALA A 403 4.83 -6.44 -17.84
C ALA A 403 5.97 -7.43 -17.59
N VAL A 404 6.86 -7.63 -18.57
CA VAL A 404 8.06 -8.47 -18.43
C VAL A 404 9.05 -7.86 -17.43
N LEU A 405 9.39 -6.57 -17.57
CA LEU A 405 10.29 -5.88 -16.66
C LEU A 405 9.76 -5.88 -15.22
N ALA A 406 8.47 -5.59 -15.03
CA ALA A 406 7.81 -5.63 -13.73
C ALA A 406 7.80 -7.05 -13.14
N THR A 407 7.62 -8.08 -13.97
CA THR A 407 7.75 -9.49 -13.53
C THR A 407 9.16 -9.79 -13.04
N ILE A 408 10.19 -9.42 -13.80
CA ILE A 408 11.60 -9.66 -13.44
C ILE A 408 11.99 -8.87 -12.19
N ALA A 409 11.58 -7.60 -12.10
CA ALA A 409 11.80 -6.76 -10.93
C ALA A 409 11.13 -7.36 -9.69
N SER A 410 9.88 -7.79 -9.83
CA SER A 410 9.13 -8.44 -8.76
C SER A 410 9.77 -9.72 -8.25
N LEU A 411 10.50 -10.47 -9.08
CA LEU A 411 11.24 -11.65 -8.63
C LEU A 411 12.29 -11.27 -7.58
N PHE A 412 13.02 -10.16 -7.77
CA PHE A 412 14.01 -9.71 -6.78
C PHE A 412 13.35 -9.32 -5.46
N TYR A 413 12.22 -8.63 -5.51
CA TYR A 413 11.48 -8.22 -4.32
C TYR A 413 10.95 -9.48 -3.59
N SER A 414 10.38 -10.42 -4.35
CA SER A 414 9.85 -11.69 -3.84
C SER A 414 10.94 -12.58 -3.25
N PHE A 415 12.15 -12.62 -3.82
CA PHE A 415 13.27 -13.35 -3.24
C PHE A 415 13.78 -12.68 -1.96
N ALA A 416 13.86 -11.35 -1.92
CA ALA A 416 14.23 -10.65 -0.71
C ALA A 416 13.24 -10.91 0.44
N PHE A 417 11.94 -10.88 0.13
CA PHE A 417 10.90 -11.27 1.08
C PHE A 417 10.99 -12.77 1.43
N GLY A 418 11.19 -13.64 0.45
CA GLY A 418 11.33 -15.08 0.61
C GLY A 418 12.46 -15.49 1.57
N GLU A 419 13.59 -14.81 1.47
CA GLU A 419 14.78 -15.08 2.27
C GLU A 419 14.68 -14.50 3.68
N THR A 420 14.05 -13.34 3.84
CA THR A 420 14.06 -12.59 5.11
C THR A 420 12.77 -12.73 5.91
N ASN A 421 11.67 -13.10 5.26
CA ASN A 421 10.30 -12.96 5.78
C ASN A 421 10.06 -11.56 6.40
N ARG A 422 10.70 -10.52 5.87
CA ARG A 422 10.65 -9.15 6.39
C ARG A 422 10.31 -8.21 5.26
N LEU A 423 9.15 -7.57 5.39
CA LEU A 423 8.60 -6.71 4.36
C LEU A 423 9.53 -5.55 3.96
N TRP A 424 10.27 -4.97 4.92
CA TRP A 424 11.15 -3.83 4.67
C TRP A 424 12.24 -4.12 3.63
N ALA A 425 12.75 -5.36 3.55
CA ALA A 425 13.77 -5.72 2.58
C ALA A 425 13.23 -5.54 1.16
N SER A 426 12.02 -6.04 0.91
CA SER A 426 11.31 -5.91 -0.36
C SER A 426 11.03 -4.45 -0.71
N ILE A 427 10.55 -3.68 0.27
CA ILE A 427 10.23 -2.25 0.13
C ILE A 427 11.43 -1.42 -0.34
N ILE A 428 12.62 -1.69 0.22
CA ILE A 428 13.83 -0.95 -0.15
C ILE A 428 14.27 -1.30 -1.57
N ILE A 429 14.31 -2.59 -1.95
CA ILE A 429 14.67 -2.96 -3.34
C ILE A 429 13.72 -2.32 -4.32
N HIS A 430 12.41 -2.40 -4.05
CA HIS A 430 11.38 -1.83 -4.90
C HIS A 430 11.61 -0.33 -5.12
N GLY A 431 11.74 0.45 -4.04
CA GLY A 431 11.94 1.90 -4.18
C GLY A 431 13.23 2.29 -4.91
N VAL A 432 14.31 1.51 -4.75
CA VAL A 432 15.56 1.74 -5.50
C VAL A 432 15.41 1.40 -6.98
N VAL A 433 14.74 0.30 -7.31
CA VAL A 433 14.49 -0.10 -8.71
C VAL A 433 13.60 0.92 -9.41
N ASP A 434 12.52 1.37 -8.77
CA ASP A 434 11.64 2.40 -9.32
C ASP A 434 12.35 3.74 -9.50
N THR A 435 13.19 4.13 -8.54
CA THR A 435 14.01 5.33 -8.66
C THR A 435 14.98 5.23 -9.83
N THR A 436 15.57 4.05 -10.04
CA THR A 436 16.44 3.79 -11.18
C THR A 436 15.65 3.91 -12.49
N ALA A 437 14.48 3.27 -12.58
CA ALA A 437 13.62 3.31 -13.74
C ALA A 437 13.17 4.75 -14.08
N VAL A 438 12.68 5.50 -13.10
CA VAL A 438 12.09 6.83 -13.33
C VAL A 438 13.15 7.90 -13.49
N VAL A 439 14.12 7.97 -12.57
CA VAL A 439 15.02 9.12 -12.50
C VAL A 439 16.27 8.95 -13.35
N LEU A 440 16.78 7.72 -13.46
CA LEU A 440 17.99 7.45 -14.25
C LEU A 440 17.68 7.02 -15.67
N LEU A 441 16.58 6.30 -15.86
CA LEU A 441 16.20 5.76 -17.17
C LEU A 441 15.04 6.51 -17.82
N GLY A 442 14.36 7.42 -17.12
CA GLY A 442 13.29 8.25 -17.70
C GLY A 442 12.01 7.48 -18.00
N ALA A 443 11.77 6.33 -17.34
CA ALA A 443 10.53 5.59 -17.48
C ALA A 443 9.34 6.48 -17.05
N ALA A 444 8.32 6.53 -17.90
CA ALA A 444 7.04 7.17 -17.58
C ALA A 444 6.23 6.26 -16.66
N LEU A 445 6.76 5.97 -15.48
CA LEU A 445 5.91 5.56 -14.38
C LEU A 445 5.09 6.80 -14.04
N THR A 446 3.78 6.65 -13.88
CA THR A 446 2.94 7.71 -13.31
C THR A 446 3.49 7.99 -11.93
N VAL A 447 4.41 8.96 -11.84
CA VAL A 447 5.05 9.34 -10.60
C VAL A 447 3.91 9.87 -9.74
N PRO A 448 3.52 9.21 -8.64
CA PRO A 448 2.24 9.54 -8.01
C PRO A 448 2.27 10.89 -7.28
N PHE A 449 3.37 11.66 -7.34
CA PHE A 449 3.64 12.88 -6.56
C PHE A 449 3.23 14.15 -7.30
#